data_AF-A0A9D2ADZ8-F1
#
_entry.id   AF-A0A9D2ADZ8-F1
#
_cell.length_a   1.000
_cell.length_b   1.000
_cell.length_c   1.000
_cell.angle_alpha   90.00
_cell.angle_beta   90.00
_cell.angle_gamma   90.00
#
_symmetry.space_group_name_H-M   'P 1'
#
loop_
_entity.id
_entity.type
_entity.pdbx_description
1 polymer ?
#
loop_
_entity_poly.entity_id
_entity_poly.type
_entity_poly.pdbx_seq_one_letter_code
_entity_poly.pdbx_strand_id
1 'polypeptide(L)'
;MNILFFLTPKQDVAFLYDDFTLRQALEKMEYHRYSSIPMLNRKGEYVGTMTEGDLLWAIKNQGIRIENAEDIPIKAIPRKRDYLPVTVNTQMDELVAAAMNQNFVPVLDDKRSFIGIVKRGAIIQYCYDRYRGGGKGRPVPHKFQTESRV
;
A
#
# COMPACT_ATOMS: atom_id res chain seq x y z
N MET A 1 1.35 16.40 14.38
CA MET A 1 2.47 15.46 14.15
C MET A 1 2.56 15.27 12.65
N ASN A 2 3.75 15.35 12.06
CA ASN A 2 3.91 15.21 10.61
C ASN A 2 3.80 13.72 10.21
N ILE A 3 2.96 13.37 9.24
CA ILE A 3 2.79 11.98 8.81
C ILE A 3 4.02 11.41 8.09
N LEU A 4 4.92 12.28 7.59
CA LEU A 4 6.15 11.89 6.92
C LEU A 4 7.09 11.08 7.82
N PHE A 5 6.96 11.18 9.15
CA PHE A 5 7.69 10.31 10.09
C PHE A 5 7.34 8.82 9.94
N PHE A 6 6.19 8.49 9.34
CA PHE A 6 5.74 7.11 9.12
C PHE A 6 5.91 6.65 7.67
N LEU A 7 6.38 7.53 6.79
CA LEU A 7 6.41 7.27 5.35
C LEU A 7 7.46 6.22 5.01
N THR A 8 7.03 5.14 4.39
CA THR A 8 7.90 4.30 3.56
C THR A 8 7.96 4.96 2.17
N PRO A 9 9.10 5.54 1.75
CA PRO A 9 9.18 6.30 0.52
C PRO A 9 8.99 5.39 -0.70
N LYS A 10 8.53 5.95 -1.82
CA LYS A 10 8.21 5.22 -3.07
C LYS A 10 9.31 4.25 -3.52
N GLN A 11 10.59 4.62 -3.36
CA GLN A 11 11.73 3.77 -3.74
C GLN A 11 11.80 2.46 -2.96
N ASP A 12 11.25 2.42 -1.74
CA ASP A 12 11.23 1.26 -0.84
C ASP A 12 9.88 0.53 -0.87
N VAL A 13 8.99 0.91 -1.79
CA VAL A 13 7.64 0.33 -1.93
C VAL A 13 7.57 -0.44 -3.25
N ALA A 14 7.24 -1.73 -3.18
CA ALA A 14 6.85 -2.45 -4.38
C ALA A 14 5.48 -1.95 -4.85
N PHE A 15 5.37 -1.64 -6.14
CA PHE A 15 4.12 -1.22 -6.79
C PHE A 15 3.94 -1.94 -8.13
N LEU A 16 2.71 -2.01 -8.62
CA LEU A 16 2.39 -2.46 -9.98
C LEU A 16 2.22 -1.25 -10.89
N TYR A 17 2.60 -1.36 -12.15
CA TYR A 17 2.12 -0.42 -13.15
C TYR A 17 0.75 -0.87 -13.67
N ASP A 18 -0.14 0.06 -14.00
CA ASP A 18 -1.49 -0.28 -14.48
C ASP A 18 -1.52 -1.00 -15.84
N ASP A 19 -0.41 -0.98 -16.57
CA ASP A 19 -0.20 -1.72 -17.82
C ASP A 19 0.45 -3.10 -17.62
N PHE A 20 0.67 -3.53 -16.37
CA PHE A 20 1.20 -4.88 -16.10
C PHE A 20 0.19 -5.98 -16.43
N THR A 21 0.73 -7.18 -16.65
CA THR A 21 -0.04 -8.39 -16.87
C THR A 21 -0.41 -9.06 -15.55
N LEU A 22 -1.43 -9.91 -15.56
CA LEU A 22 -1.82 -10.71 -14.40
C LEU A 22 -0.65 -11.56 -13.89
N ARG A 23 0.13 -12.17 -14.80
CA ARG A 23 1.34 -12.93 -14.42
C ARG A 23 2.32 -12.06 -13.63
N GLN A 24 2.67 -10.88 -14.16
CA GLN A 24 3.62 -9.98 -13.50
C GLN A 24 3.12 -9.54 -12.12
N ALA A 25 1.82 -9.32 -11.97
CA ALA A 25 1.24 -8.98 -10.67
C ALA A 25 1.30 -10.15 -9.68
N LEU A 26 0.96 -11.36 -10.12
CA LEU A 26 1.04 -12.57 -9.30
C LEU A 26 2.47 -12.84 -8.84
N GLU A 27 3.45 -12.80 -9.74
CA GLU A 27 4.87 -13.02 -9.41
C GLU A 27 5.38 -11.97 -8.41
N LYS A 28 5.01 -10.70 -8.60
CA LYS A 28 5.42 -9.62 -7.71
C LYS A 28 4.78 -9.75 -6.32
N MET A 29 3.51 -10.13 -6.25
CA MET A 29 2.83 -10.41 -4.98
C MET A 29 3.45 -11.62 -4.27
N GLU A 30 3.72 -12.71 -4.99
CA GLU A 30 4.33 -13.93 -4.45
C GLU A 30 5.73 -13.65 -3.89
N TYR A 31 6.58 -12.96 -4.65
CA TYR A 31 7.94 -12.64 -4.25
C TYR A 31 7.99 -11.79 -2.97
N HIS A 32 7.15 -10.76 -2.89
CA HIS A 32 7.10 -9.88 -1.73
C HIS A 32 6.19 -10.39 -0.60
N ARG A 33 5.39 -11.42 -0.86
CA ARG A 33 4.33 -11.96 0.02
C ARG A 33 3.36 -10.88 0.47
N TYR A 34 2.88 -10.05 -0.46
CA TYR A 34 1.98 -8.94 -0.16
C TYR A 34 0.52 -9.29 -0.46
N SER A 35 -0.34 -9.12 0.53
CA SER A 35 -1.81 -9.23 0.36
C SER A 35 -2.44 -8.08 -0.44
N SER A 36 -1.76 -6.94 -0.52
CA SER A 36 -2.19 -5.74 -1.23
C SER A 36 -1.00 -4.92 -1.70
N ILE A 37 -1.03 -4.42 -2.93
CA ILE A 37 0.06 -3.66 -3.55
C ILE A 37 -0.47 -2.38 -4.25
N PRO A 38 0.16 -1.21 -4.07
CA PRO A 38 -0.26 0.00 -4.77
C PRO A 38 -0.05 -0.13 -6.28
N MET A 39 -0.95 0.48 -7.04
CA MET A 39 -0.88 0.57 -8.51
C MET A 39 -0.60 2.02 -8.92
N LEU A 40 0.35 2.18 -9.82
CA LEU A 40 0.72 3.46 -10.41
C LEU A 40 0.52 3.43 -11.93
N ASN A 41 0.29 4.58 -12.54
CA ASN A 41 0.50 4.71 -13.97
C ASN A 41 1.96 5.08 -14.30
N ARG A 42 2.30 5.13 -15.58
CA ARG A 42 3.66 5.50 -16.04
C ARG A 42 4.07 6.93 -15.70
N LYS A 43 3.12 7.83 -15.40
CA LYS A 43 3.38 9.18 -14.89
C LYS A 43 3.74 9.19 -13.40
N GLY A 44 3.62 8.04 -12.72
CA GLY A 44 3.88 7.90 -11.29
C GLY A 44 2.72 8.33 -10.40
N GLU A 45 1.53 8.51 -10.96
CA GLU A 45 0.31 8.84 -10.22
C GLU A 45 -0.28 7.55 -9.63
N TYR A 46 -0.82 7.65 -8.42
CA TYR A 46 -1.53 6.54 -7.79
C TYR A 46 -2.90 6.34 -8.45
N VAL A 47 -3.15 5.12 -8.94
CA VAL A 47 -4.40 4.76 -9.65
C VAL A 47 -5.24 3.71 -8.93
N GLY A 48 -4.80 3.26 -7.75
CA GLY A 48 -5.54 2.38 -6.86
C GLY A 48 -4.66 1.29 -6.23
N THR A 49 -5.30 0.25 -5.71
CA THR A 49 -4.61 -0.88 -5.06
C THR A 49 -5.10 -2.19 -5.67
N MET A 50 -4.19 -3.13 -5.89
CA MET A 50 -4.52 -4.50 -6.24
C MET A 50 -4.36 -5.40 -5.02
N THR A 51 -5.35 -6.23 -4.73
CA THR A 51 -5.27 -7.23 -3.65
C THR A 51 -5.21 -8.64 -4.21
N GLU A 52 -4.65 -9.59 -3.45
CA GLU A 52 -4.71 -11.02 -3.80
C GLU A 52 -6.16 -11.49 -4.01
N GLY A 53 -7.10 -10.92 -3.24
CA GLY A 53 -8.52 -11.17 -3.39
C GLY A 53 -9.07 -10.74 -4.74
N ASP A 54 -8.69 -9.58 -5.26
CA ASP A 54 -9.11 -9.10 -6.58
C ASP A 54 -8.63 -10.07 -7.67
N LEU A 55 -7.37 -10.50 -7.61
CA LEU A 55 -6.80 -11.48 -8.54
C LEU A 55 -7.51 -12.83 -8.44
N LEU A 56 -7.71 -13.35 -7.22
CA LEU A 56 -8.39 -14.62 -6.98
C LEU A 56 -9.81 -14.64 -7.55
N TRP A 57 -10.60 -13.60 -7.28
CA TRP A 57 -11.97 -13.54 -7.75
C TRP A 57 -12.06 -13.33 -9.26
N ALA A 58 -11.12 -12.59 -9.87
CA ALA A 58 -11.03 -12.49 -11.32
C ALA A 58 -10.74 -13.85 -11.95
N ILE A 59 -9.76 -14.59 -11.40
CA ILE A 59 -9.41 -15.93 -11.86
C ILE A 59 -10.61 -16.87 -11.79
N LYS A 60 -11.29 -16.89 -10.64
CA LYS A 60 -12.45 -17.74 -10.41
C LYS A 60 -13.65 -17.37 -11.29
N ASN A 61 -14.04 -16.11 -11.31
CA ASN A 61 -15.33 -15.68 -11.87
C ASN A 61 -15.27 -15.42 -13.37
N GLN A 62 -14.10 -15.12 -13.92
CA GLN A 62 -13.91 -14.91 -15.36
C GLN A 62 -13.34 -16.16 -16.06
N GLY A 63 -13.07 -17.25 -15.34
CA GLY A 63 -12.52 -18.48 -15.89
C GLY A 63 -11.12 -18.30 -16.47
N ILE A 64 -10.32 -17.40 -15.88
CA ILE A 64 -8.96 -17.14 -16.36
C ILE A 64 -8.10 -18.37 -16.07
N ARG A 65 -7.43 -18.86 -17.12
CA ARG A 65 -6.39 -19.88 -16.99
C ARG A 65 -5.06 -19.20 -16.72
N ILE A 66 -4.32 -19.70 -15.74
CA ILE A 66 -2.99 -19.17 -15.38
C ILE A 66 -2.02 -19.17 -16.57
N GLU A 67 -2.16 -20.15 -17.47
CA GLU A 67 -1.43 -20.25 -18.74
C GLU A 67 -1.54 -19.00 -19.62
N ASN A 68 -2.68 -18.29 -19.54
CA ASN A 68 -2.97 -17.09 -20.34
C ASN A 68 -2.75 -15.79 -19.54
N ALA A 69 -2.18 -15.86 -18.32
CA ALA A 69 -2.04 -14.70 -17.44
C ALA A 69 -1.09 -13.62 -18.00
N GLU A 70 -0.26 -13.96 -19.00
CA GLU A 70 0.61 -12.99 -19.69
C GLU A 70 -0.17 -12.04 -20.60
N ASP A 71 -1.34 -12.43 -21.09
CA ASP A 71 -2.12 -11.62 -22.05
C ASP A 71 -3.19 -10.75 -21.37
N ILE A 72 -3.35 -10.88 -20.05
CA ILE A 72 -4.43 -10.24 -19.31
C ILE A 72 -3.89 -9.01 -18.58
N PRO A 73 -4.26 -7.79 -19.00
CA PRO A 73 -3.83 -6.58 -18.30
C PRO A 73 -4.54 -6.46 -16.95
N ILE A 74 -3.81 -6.12 -15.89
CA ILE A 74 -4.40 -5.97 -14.55
C ILE A 74 -5.39 -4.82 -14.44
N LYS A 75 -5.36 -3.87 -15.38
CA LYS A 75 -6.37 -2.82 -15.51
C LYS A 75 -7.76 -3.34 -15.82
N ALA A 76 -7.87 -4.53 -16.45
CA ALA A 76 -9.15 -5.18 -16.74
C ALA A 76 -9.69 -5.98 -15.55
N ILE A 77 -8.89 -6.16 -14.49
CA ILE A 77 -9.29 -6.91 -13.30
C ILE A 77 -10.20 -6.03 -12.43
N PRO A 78 -11.44 -6.47 -12.15
CA PRO A 78 -12.33 -5.74 -11.25
C PRO A 78 -11.74 -5.65 -9.86
N ARG A 79 -11.70 -4.44 -9.31
CA ARG A 79 -11.23 -4.18 -7.95
C ARG A 79 -12.42 -4.02 -7.03
N LYS A 80 -12.43 -4.74 -5.90
CA LYS A 80 -13.52 -4.66 -4.92
C LYS A 80 -13.54 -3.31 -4.19
N ARG A 81 -12.36 -2.78 -3.85
CA ARG A 81 -12.22 -1.49 -3.17
C ARG A 81 -10.81 -0.95 -3.39
N ASP A 82 -10.72 0.33 -3.78
CA ASP A 82 -9.46 1.05 -3.77
C ASP A 82 -9.15 1.64 -2.40
N TYR A 83 -7.86 1.69 -2.07
CA TYR A 83 -7.39 2.38 -0.88
C TYR A 83 -7.41 3.88 -1.14
N LEU A 84 -7.89 4.63 -0.15
CA LEU A 84 -8.00 6.08 -0.29
C LEU A 84 -6.67 6.72 0.10
N PRO A 85 -6.06 7.51 -0.82
CA PRO A 85 -4.83 8.21 -0.52
C PRO A 85 -5.07 9.37 0.44
N VAL A 86 -4.04 9.73 1.18
CA VAL A 86 -3.95 10.97 1.97
C VAL A 86 -2.87 11.88 1.40
N THR A 87 -2.85 13.15 1.81
CA THR A 87 -1.80 14.09 1.39
C THR A 87 -0.75 14.25 2.48
N VAL A 88 0.42 14.79 2.14
CA VAL A 88 1.47 15.12 3.12
C VAL A 88 1.01 16.04 4.26
N ASN A 89 -0.08 16.79 4.06
CA ASN A 89 -0.63 17.74 5.02
C ASN A 89 -1.72 17.12 5.93
N THR A 90 -2.07 15.86 5.71
CA THR A 90 -3.09 15.13 6.48
C THR A 90 -2.71 15.01 7.96
N GLN A 91 -3.70 15.15 8.85
CA GLN A 91 -3.51 15.03 10.29
C GLN A 91 -3.49 13.56 10.75
N MET A 92 -3.02 13.31 11.98
CA MET A 92 -2.86 11.94 12.49
C MET A 92 -4.18 11.22 12.73
N ASP A 93 -5.22 11.93 13.15
CA ASP A 93 -6.57 11.40 13.33
C ASP A 93 -7.16 10.90 12.01
N GLU A 94 -7.05 11.69 10.94
CA GLU A 94 -7.43 11.30 9.58
C GLU A 94 -6.60 10.12 9.07
N LEU A 95 -5.28 10.13 9.29
CA LEU A 95 -4.39 9.03 8.91
C LEU A 95 -4.77 7.72 9.61
N VAL A 96 -5.06 7.79 10.92
CA VAL A 96 -5.50 6.64 11.72
C VAL A 96 -6.86 6.14 11.22
N ALA A 97 -7.81 7.04 10.98
CA ALA A 97 -9.13 6.68 10.46
C ALA A 97 -9.04 5.97 9.09
N ALA A 98 -8.18 6.47 8.20
CA ALA A 98 -7.89 5.81 6.92
C ALA A 98 -7.34 4.41 7.17
N ALA A 99 -6.30 4.28 8.00
CA ALA A 99 -5.62 3.03 8.30
C ALA A 99 -6.49 1.95 8.98
N MET A 100 -7.65 2.30 9.53
CA MET A 100 -8.57 1.30 10.10
C MET A 100 -9.10 0.31 9.06
N ASN A 101 -9.20 0.74 7.79
CA ASN A 101 -9.89 0.00 6.74
C ASN A 101 -8.99 -0.43 5.56
N GLN A 102 -7.69 -0.17 5.63
CA GLN A 102 -6.73 -0.49 4.57
C GLN A 102 -5.37 -0.86 5.15
N ASN A 103 -4.72 -1.89 4.60
CA ASN A 103 -3.45 -2.45 5.13
C ASN A 103 -2.30 -1.44 5.15
N PHE A 104 -2.35 -0.47 4.24
CA PHE A 104 -1.49 0.69 4.18
C PHE A 104 -2.28 1.89 3.68
N VAL A 105 -1.77 3.09 3.95
CA VAL A 105 -2.34 4.35 3.45
C VAL A 105 -1.42 4.91 2.36
N PRO A 106 -1.87 5.02 1.09
CA PRO A 106 -1.09 5.69 0.05
C PRO A 106 -0.94 7.19 0.37
N VAL A 107 0.23 7.77 0.10
CA VAL A 107 0.49 9.20 0.35
C VAL A 107 0.85 9.91 -0.95
N LEU A 108 0.20 11.05 -1.17
CA LEU A 108 0.43 11.93 -2.31
C LEU A 108 1.08 13.25 -1.87
N ASP A 109 1.92 13.82 -2.74
CA ASP A 109 2.40 15.20 -2.60
C ASP A 109 1.36 16.23 -3.07
N ASP A 110 1.72 17.51 -2.99
CA ASP A 110 0.86 18.63 -3.40
C ASP A 110 0.54 18.63 -4.91
N LYS A 111 1.32 17.90 -5.72
CA LYS A 111 1.09 17.70 -7.16
C LYS A 111 0.32 16.42 -7.46
N ARG A 112 -0.24 15.75 -6.44
CA ARG A 112 -0.95 14.47 -6.54
C ARG A 112 -0.07 13.31 -7.03
N SER A 113 1.25 13.44 -6.92
CA SER A 113 2.20 12.36 -7.24
C SER A 113 2.31 11.40 -6.06
N PHE A 114 2.39 10.10 -6.35
CA PHE A 114 2.61 9.10 -5.31
C PHE A 114 4.03 9.19 -4.77
N ILE A 115 4.16 9.39 -3.45
CA ILE A 115 5.47 9.51 -2.78
C ILE A 115 5.80 8.35 -1.85
N GLY A 116 4.83 7.47 -1.57
CA GLY A 116 5.04 6.30 -0.72
C GLY A 116 3.77 5.86 0.01
N ILE A 117 3.96 5.05 1.04
CA ILE A 117 2.87 4.53 1.87
C ILE A 117 3.16 4.72 3.36
N VAL A 118 2.11 4.79 4.16
CA VAL A 118 2.20 4.58 5.60
C VAL A 118 1.63 3.21 5.95
N LYS A 119 2.41 2.36 6.61
CA LYS A 119 1.99 1.02 7.03
C LYS A 119 1.20 1.09 8.34
N ARG A 120 0.13 0.28 8.48
CA ARG A 120 -0.63 0.15 9.74
C ARG A 120 0.26 -0.17 10.94
N GLY A 121 1.25 -1.05 10.76
CA GLY A 121 2.18 -1.42 11.83
C GLY A 121 2.90 -0.21 12.43
N ALA A 122 3.30 0.77 11.62
CA ALA A 122 3.96 1.99 12.09
C ALA A 122 3.00 2.88 12.90
N ILE A 123 1.75 3.00 12.45
CA ILE A 123 0.70 3.74 13.16
C ILE A 123 0.35 3.05 14.49
N ILE A 124 0.18 1.73 14.47
CA ILE A 124 -0.14 0.93 15.66
C ILE A 124 1.00 1.01 16.67
N GLN A 125 2.25 0.88 16.23
CA GLN A 125 3.42 1.01 17.10
C GLN A 125 3.44 2.37 17.78
N TYR A 126 3.19 3.44 17.02
CA TYR A 126 3.12 4.79 17.57
C TYR A 126 2.02 4.97 18.63
N CYS A 127 0.82 4.45 18.34
CA CYS A 127 -0.28 4.47 19.30
C CYS A 127 0.05 3.64 20.56
N TYR A 128 0.70 2.49 20.39
CA TYR A 128 1.13 1.62 21.48
C TYR A 128 2.18 2.28 22.37
N ASP A 129 3.20 2.91 21.79
CA ASP A 129 4.25 3.62 22.51
C ASP A 129 3.67 4.80 23.30
N ARG A 130 2.69 5.51 22.73
CA ARG A 130 1.93 6.57 23.43
C ARG A 130 1.08 6.04 24.57
N TYR A 131 0.40 4.91 24.35
CA TYR A 131 -0.42 4.26 25.37
C TYR A 131 0.43 3.77 26.55
N ARG A 132 1.60 3.18 26.29
CA ARG A 132 2.57 2.77 27.33
C ARG A 132 3.32 3.94 27.96
N GLY A 133 3.63 4.96 27.17
CA GLY A 133 4.49 6.09 27.49
C GLY A 133 3.79 7.27 28.15
N GLY A 134 2.72 7.03 28.93
CA GLY A 134 2.01 8.03 29.74
C GLY A 134 2.87 8.80 30.76
N GLY A 135 4.19 8.66 30.75
CA GLY A 135 5.16 9.54 31.42
C GLY A 135 6.46 9.62 30.64
N LYS A 136 6.65 10.68 29.84
CA LYS A 136 7.92 11.15 29.25
C LYS A 136 8.79 10.10 28.53
N GLY A 137 8.62 9.97 27.21
CA GLY A 137 9.61 9.32 26.34
C GLY A 137 9.68 10.00 24.97
N ARG A 138 10.87 10.47 24.57
CA ARG A 138 11.11 11.04 23.22
C ARG A 138 10.89 9.95 22.16
N PRO A 139 10.50 10.32 20.92
CA PRO A 139 10.39 9.36 19.84
C PRO A 139 11.75 8.70 19.60
N VAL A 140 11.79 7.37 19.64
CA VAL A 140 12.97 6.61 19.27
C VAL A 140 13.02 6.61 17.73
N PRO A 141 14.07 7.17 17.09
CA PRO A 141 14.21 7.04 15.65
C PRO A 141 14.51 5.57 15.35
N HIS A 142 13.55 4.85 14.77
CA HIS A 142 13.80 3.48 14.34
C HIS A 142 14.76 3.49 13.16
N LYS A 143 15.96 2.94 13.39
CA LYS A 143 16.83 2.45 12.33
C LYS A 143 16.02 1.48 11.48
N PHE A 144 16.10 1.65 10.17
CA PHE A 144 15.52 0.75 9.17
C PHE A 144 15.92 -0.69 9.47
N GLN A 145 14.97 -1.48 9.98
CA GLN A 145 14.96 -2.91 9.76
C GLN A 145 13.96 -3.16 8.64
N THR A 146 14.49 -3.23 7.42
CA THR A 146 13.92 -4.02 6.35
C THR A 146 13.70 -5.43 6.90
N GLU A 147 12.45 -5.73 7.24
CA GLU A 147 11.76 -7.02 7.20
C GLU A 147 10.64 -6.99 8.24
N SER A 148 9.50 -6.44 7.85
CA SER A 148 8.24 -6.68 8.56
C SER A 148 7.19 -6.92 7.50
N ARG A 149 6.96 -8.21 7.32
CA ARG A 149 6.01 -8.88 6.44
C ARG A 149 4.58 -8.46 6.84
N VAL A 150 3.75 -8.14 5.85
CA VAL A 150 2.29 -7.97 5.97
C VAL A 150 1.66 -9.10 5.19
#